data_AF-A0A1C0SBX8-F1
#
_entry.id   AF-A0A1C0SBX8-F1
#
_cell.length_a   1.000
_cell.length_b   1.000
_cell.length_c   1.000
_cell.angle_alpha   90.00
_cell.angle_beta   90.00
_cell.angle_gamma   90.00
#
_symmetry.space_group_name_H-M   'P 1'
#
loop_
_entity.id
_entity.type
_entity.pdbx_description
1 polymer ?
#
loop_
_entity_poly.entity_id
_entity_poly.type
_entity_poly.pdbx_seq_one_letter_code
_entity_poly.pdbx_strand_id
1 'polypeptide(L)'
;MTKNPRFLSPKRVGSYPERELDCQLAIEDVFRTVAEYAEAAGWDEREVARALIELAHNHWSALDAKERMLEEAAGAFVRRPKVH
;
A
#
# COMPACT_ATOMS: atom_id res chain seq x y z
N MET A 1 -19.75 14.70 8.68
CA MET A 1 -18.74 15.00 7.65
C MET A 1 -17.46 14.30 8.03
N THR A 2 -17.15 13.17 7.40
CA THR A 2 -15.85 12.51 7.54
C THR A 2 -14.81 13.45 6.93
N LYS A 3 -14.02 14.12 7.77
CA LYS A 3 -12.85 14.85 7.29
C LYS A 3 -11.90 13.78 6.73
N ASN A 4 -11.58 13.85 5.45
CA ASN A 4 -10.52 13.01 4.90
C ASN A 4 -9.24 13.24 5.72
N PRO A 5 -8.60 12.18 6.22
CA PRO A 5 -7.32 12.35 6.88
C PRO A 5 -6.33 12.94 5.90
N ARG A 6 -5.64 14.00 6.34
CA ARG A 6 -4.66 14.70 5.51
C ARG A 6 -3.28 14.19 5.91
N PHE A 7 -2.76 13.24 5.14
CA PHE A 7 -1.43 12.70 5.37
C PHE A 7 -0.36 13.75 5.03
N LEU A 8 0.67 13.84 5.87
CA LEU A 8 1.84 14.66 5.57
C LEU A 8 2.54 14.10 4.33
N SER A 9 2.93 14.99 3.41
CA SER A 9 3.75 14.59 2.28
C SER A 9 5.16 14.20 2.76
N PRO A 10 5.83 13.23 2.11
CA PRO A 10 7.23 12.91 2.41
C PRO A 10 8.10 14.17 2.40
N LYS A 11 9.08 14.25 3.31
CA LYS A 11 9.92 15.44 3.49
C LYS A 11 10.74 15.80 2.26
N ARG A 12 11.05 14.80 1.42
CA ARG A 12 11.90 14.92 0.22
C ARG A 12 11.38 14.03 -0.90
N VAL A 13 11.66 14.43 -2.14
CA VAL A 13 11.47 13.61 -3.33
C VAL A 13 12.58 12.56 -3.39
N GLY A 14 12.24 11.33 -3.80
CA GLY A 14 13.21 10.24 -3.94
C GLY A 14 13.51 9.50 -2.63
N SER A 15 14.49 8.61 -2.67
CA SER A 15 14.89 7.78 -1.53
C SER A 15 15.69 8.58 -0.50
N TYR A 16 15.36 8.40 0.78
CA TYR A 16 16.15 8.84 1.92
C TYR A 16 15.94 7.85 3.08
N PRO A 17 16.90 7.70 4.01
CA PRO A 17 16.91 6.59 4.95
C PRO A 17 15.63 6.47 5.79
N GLU A 18 15.06 7.61 6.21
CA GLU A 18 13.88 7.64 7.08
C GLU A 18 12.55 7.68 6.31
N ARG A 19 12.56 7.60 4.98
CA ARG A 19 11.36 7.81 4.17
C ARG A 19 10.25 6.83 4.49
N GLU A 20 10.61 5.58 4.68
CA GLU A 20 9.67 4.53 5.02
C GLU A 20 9.00 4.81 6.37
N LEU A 21 9.81 5.15 7.39
CA LEU A 21 9.32 5.53 8.71
C LEU A 21 8.43 6.78 8.67
N ASP A 22 8.82 7.82 7.91
CA ASP A 22 8.01 9.03 7.75
C ASP A 22 6.62 8.70 7.16
N CYS A 23 6.56 7.81 6.16
CA CYS A 23 5.29 7.36 5.60
C CYS A 23 4.45 6.59 6.62
N GLN A 24 5.06 5.70 7.42
CA GLN A 24 4.39 4.94 8.47
C GLN A 24 3.79 5.88 9.54
N LEU A 25 4.60 6.83 10.04
CA LEU A 25 4.15 7.82 11.02
C LEU A 25 3.02 8.70 10.49
N ALA A 26 3.04 9.04 9.20
CA ALA A 26 1.98 9.84 8.59
C ALA A 26 0.62 9.12 8.62
N ILE A 27 0.59 7.79 8.50
CA ILE A 27 -0.64 7.00 8.41
C ILE A 27 -1.07 6.36 9.75
N GLU A 28 -0.17 6.31 10.74
CA GLU A 28 -0.36 5.58 12.00
C GLU A 28 -1.67 5.92 12.71
N ASP A 29 -2.01 7.21 12.79
CA ASP A 29 -3.21 7.65 13.52
C ASP A 29 -4.49 7.10 12.90
N VAL A 30 -4.57 7.16 11.56
CA VAL A 30 -5.70 6.61 10.81
C VAL A 30 -5.73 5.10 10.91
N PHE A 31 -4.57 4.45 10.83
CA PHE A 31 -4.46 3.00 11.00
C PHE A 31 -5.02 2.56 12.35
N ARG A 32 -4.66 3.25 13.43
CA ARG A 32 -5.17 3.01 14.78
C ARG A 32 -6.68 3.25 14.87
N THR A 33 -7.19 4.33 14.28
CA THR A 33 -8.65 4.58 14.22
C THR A 33 -9.42 3.44 13.53
N VAL A 34 -8.87 2.86 12.46
CA VAL A 34 -9.51 1.70 11.80
C VAL A 34 -9.56 0.50 12.74
N ALA A 35 -8.48 0.24 13.49
CA ALA A 35 -8.45 -0.83 14.48
C ALA A 35 -9.48 -0.60 15.59
N GLU A 36 -9.52 0.61 16.16
CA GLU A 36 -10.49 1.02 17.19
C GLU A 36 -11.94 0.83 16.74
N TYR A 37 -12.26 1.14 15.48
CA TYR A 37 -13.61 0.92 14.95
C TYR A 37 -13.97 -0.57 14.80
N ALA A 38 -13.00 -1.41 14.45
CA ALA A 38 -13.23 -2.85 14.36
C ALA A 38 -13.40 -3.48 15.76
N GLU A 39 -12.59 -3.07 16.73
CA GLU A 39 -12.74 -3.47 18.13
C GLU A 39 -14.08 -3.00 18.72
N ALA A 40 -14.49 -1.76 18.44
CA ALA A 40 -15.79 -1.23 18.85
C ALA A 40 -16.98 -1.98 18.21
N ALA A 41 -16.76 -2.63 17.06
CA ALA A 41 -17.74 -3.52 16.43
C ALA A 41 -17.75 -4.94 17.04
N GLY A 42 -16.91 -5.20 18.06
CA GLY A 42 -16.86 -6.44 18.82
C GLY A 42 -15.83 -7.47 18.33
N TRP A 43 -14.91 -7.08 17.44
CA TRP A 43 -13.84 -7.97 16.99
C TRP A 43 -12.75 -8.06 18.05
N ASP A 44 -12.08 -9.21 18.16
CA ASP A 44 -10.91 -9.31 19.04
C ASP A 44 -9.67 -8.67 18.40
N GLU A 45 -8.73 -8.20 19.23
CA GLU A 45 -7.51 -7.50 18.78
C GLU A 45 -6.71 -8.29 17.73
N ARG A 46 -6.69 -9.63 17.81
CA ARG A 46 -5.95 -10.49 16.87
C ARG A 46 -6.71 -10.63 15.56
N GLU A 47 -8.04 -10.66 15.57
CA GLU A 47 -8.87 -10.61 14.36
C GLU A 47 -8.63 -9.31 13.60
N VAL A 48 -8.64 -8.18 14.31
CA VAL A 48 -8.36 -6.86 13.75
C VAL A 48 -6.96 -6.81 13.13
N ALA A 49 -5.94 -7.21 13.89
CA ALA A 49 -4.56 -7.22 13.41
C ALA A 49 -4.39 -8.11 12.17
N ARG A 50 -4.98 -9.31 12.18
CA ARG A 50 -4.93 -10.23 11.04
C ARG A 50 -5.59 -9.62 9.81
N ALA A 51 -6.80 -9.07 9.96
CA ALA A 51 -7.51 -8.45 8.85
C ALA A 51 -6.71 -7.30 8.22
N LEU A 52 -6.11 -6.43 9.04
CA LEU A 52 -5.28 -5.31 8.57
C LEU A 52 -4.03 -5.79 7.83
N ILE A 53 -3.35 -6.83 8.33
CA ILE A 53 -2.17 -7.43 7.68
C ILE A 53 -2.56 -8.03 6.33
N GLU A 54 -3.64 -8.81 6.27
CA GLU A 54 -4.09 -9.46 5.04
C GLU A 54 -4.50 -8.42 3.97
N LEU A 55 -5.19 -7.35 4.36
CA LEU A 55 -5.55 -6.27 3.44
C LEU A 55 -4.32 -5.55 2.88
N ALA A 56 -3.34 -5.22 3.72
CA ALA A 56 -2.09 -4.61 3.29
C ALA A 56 -1.30 -5.54 2.36
N HIS A 57 -1.20 -6.83 2.70
CA HIS A 57 -0.51 -7.83 1.91
C HIS A 57 -1.17 -8.03 0.54
N ASN A 58 -2.50 -8.14 0.49
CA ASN A 58 -3.24 -8.25 -0.76
C ASN A 58 -3.06 -7.04 -1.66
N HIS A 59 -3.07 -5.83 -1.08
CA HIS A 59 -2.81 -4.60 -1.83
C HIS A 59 -1.39 -4.59 -2.43
N TRP A 60 -0.39 -4.97 -1.63
CA TRP A 60 0.99 -5.09 -2.10
C TRP A 60 1.13 -6.10 -3.25
N SER A 61 0.60 -7.30 -3.08
CA SER A 61 0.63 -8.35 -4.10
C SER A 61 -0.03 -7.92 -5.41
N ALA A 62 -1.11 -7.15 -5.34
CA ALA A 62 -1.75 -6.59 -6.53
C ALA A 62 -0.89 -5.55 -7.25
N LEU A 63 -0.16 -4.71 -6.52
CA LEU A 63 0.78 -3.74 -7.11
C LEU A 63 1.96 -4.44 -7.80
N ASP A 64 2.58 -5.41 -7.12
CA ASP A 64 3.69 -6.21 -7.66
C ASP A 64 3.25 -7.01 -8.90
N ALA A 65 2.07 -7.65 -8.86
CA ALA A 65 1.53 -8.34 -10.04
C ALA A 65 1.31 -7.38 -11.22
N LYS A 66 0.78 -6.18 -10.96
CA LYS A 66 0.59 -5.16 -12.00
C LYS A 66 1.92 -4.71 -12.61
N GLU A 67 2.95 -4.51 -11.80
CA GLU A 67 4.29 -4.13 -12.27
C GLU A 67 4.87 -5.22 -13.18
N ARG A 68 4.82 -6.49 -12.75
CA ARG A 68 5.29 -7.63 -13.57
C ARG A 68 4.56 -7.74 -14.91
N MET A 69 3.24 -7.59 -14.91
CA MET A 69 2.46 -7.61 -16.16
C MET A 69 2.85 -6.47 -17.12
N LEU A 70 3.19 -5.28 -16.59
CA LEU A 70 3.66 -4.17 -17.40
C LEU A 70 5.05 -4.44 -18.00
N GLU A 71 5.96 -5.01 -17.21
CA GLU A 71 7.29 -5.42 -17.68
C GLU A 71 7.22 -6.51 -18.76
N GLU A 72 6.37 -7.52 -18.56
CA GLU A 72 6.12 -8.58 -19.54
C GLU A 72 5.54 -8.04 -20.84
N ALA A 73 4.55 -7.14 -20.75
CA ALA A 73 4.00 -6.47 -21.92
C ALA A 73 5.09 -5.68 -22.66
N ALA A 74 5.88 -4.87 -21.96
CA ALA A 74 6.99 -4.12 -22.54
C ALA A 74 8.04 -5.03 -23.21
N GLY A 75 8.42 -6.13 -22.56
CA GLY A 75 9.33 -7.13 -23.12
C GLY A 75 8.76 -7.83 -24.36
N ALA A 76 7.46 -8.11 -24.40
CA ALA A 76 6.77 -8.66 -25.57
C ALA A 76 6.74 -7.67 -26.74
N PHE A 77 6.60 -6.36 -26.48
CA PHE A 77 6.69 -5.32 -27.52
C PHE A 77 8.09 -5.20 -28.13
N VAL A 78 9.16 -5.39 -27.33
CA VAL A 78 10.55 -5.35 -27.81
C VAL A 78 10.91 -6.58 -28.66
N ARG A 79 10.28 -7.74 -28.42
CA ARG A 79 10.59 -9.01 -29.10
C ARG A 79 9.87 -9.21 -30.44
N ARG A 80 9.01 -8.30 -30.91
CA ARG A 80 8.38 -8.44 -32.24
C ARG A 80 9.47 -8.36 -33.32
N PRO A 81 9.70 -9.43 -34.12
CA PRO A 81 10.72 -9.38 -35.16
C PRO A 81 10.28 -8.43 -36.28
N LYS A 82 11.23 -7.66 -36.84
CA LYS A 82 11.01 -6.93 -38.09
C LYS A 82 10.71 -7.95 -39.17
N VAL A 83 9.43 -8.06 -39.55
CA VAL A 83 8.99 -8.81 -40.72
C VAL A 83 9.75 -8.26 -41.93
N HIS A 84 10.62 -9.08 -42.52
CA HIS A 84 11.24 -8.85 -43.83
C HIS A 84 10.34 -9.45 -44.91
#